data_AF-A0A948Q4M1-F1
#
_entry.id   AF-A0A948Q4M1-F1
#
_cell.length_a   1.000
_cell.length_b   1.000
_cell.length_c   1.000
_cell.angle_alpha   90.00
_cell.angle_beta   90.00
_cell.angle_gamma   90.00
#
_symmetry.space_group_name_H-M   'P 1'
#
loop_
_entity.id
_entity.type
_entity.pdbx_description
1 polymer ?
#
loop_
_entity_poly.entity_id
_entity_poly.type
_entity_poly.pdbx_seq_one_letter_code
_entity_poly.pdbx_strand_id
1 'polypeptide(L)'
;MRADIRQAEAEILDRLLGLYEEERLVYHRILELSRNQGELLRQGAPLGGVRRLLDQKKVCLETIRRLELTEARSKQDWERGQHHWSAAGKARLHAALRRVGELIEDILQCEESNDMVLIGQAREF
;
A
#
# COMPACT_ATOMS: atom_id res chain seq x y z
N MET A 1 16.17 23.03 23.69
CA MET A 1 15.04 22.17 24.10
C MET A 1 13.82 22.25 23.18
N ARG A 2 13.13 23.40 23.01
CA ARG A 2 11.97 23.47 22.09
C ARG A 2 12.31 23.41 20.59
N ALA A 3 13.49 23.89 20.18
CA ALA A 3 13.98 23.81 18.81
C ALA A 3 14.33 22.36 18.42
N ASP A 4 15.02 21.65 19.32
CA ASP A 4 15.45 20.26 19.12
C ASP A 4 14.26 19.29 18.94
N ILE A 5 13.16 19.50 19.68
CA ILE A 5 11.94 18.70 19.56
C ILE A 5 11.26 18.91 18.20
N ARG A 6 11.21 20.15 17.69
CA ARG A 6 10.60 20.44 16.38
C ARG A 6 11.45 19.90 15.23
N GLN A 7 12.76 19.93 15.37
CA GLN A 7 13.66 19.36 14.37
C GLN A 7 13.53 17.83 14.33
N ALA A 8 13.52 17.18 15.49
CA ALA A 8 13.29 15.73 15.57
C ALA A 8 11.91 15.33 15.02
N GLU A 9 10.85 16.11 15.31
CA GLU A 9 9.53 15.92 14.69
C GLU A 9 9.60 16.00 13.17
N ALA A 10 10.23 17.04 12.62
CA ALA A 10 10.33 17.24 11.18
C ALA A 10 11.07 16.09 10.49
N GLU A 11 12.18 15.63 11.05
CA GLU A 11 12.98 14.53 10.48
C GLU A 11 12.21 13.20 10.48
N ILE A 12 11.51 12.85 11.56
CA ILE A 12 10.70 11.63 11.62
C ILE A 12 9.48 11.75 10.69
N LEU A 13 8.84 12.92 10.68
CA LEU A 13 7.68 13.16 9.82
C LEU A 13 8.06 13.03 8.34
N ASP A 14 9.18 13.61 7.91
CA ASP A 14 9.61 13.54 6.51
C ASP A 14 9.95 12.09 6.10
N ARG A 15 10.58 11.30 6.98
CA ARG A 15 10.82 9.86 6.73
C ARG A 15 9.52 9.07 6.60
N LEU A 16 8.57 9.26 7.52
CA LEU A 16 7.29 8.56 7.46
C LEU A 16 6.44 8.98 6.26
N LEU A 17 6.45 10.25 5.89
CA LEU A 17 5.76 10.72 4.69
C LEU A 17 6.42 10.17 3.42
N GLY A 18 7.76 10.09 3.37
CA GLY A 18 8.49 9.43 2.29
C GLY A 18 8.11 7.96 2.18
N LEU A 19 8.08 7.24 3.30
CA LEU A 19 7.63 5.85 3.35
C LEU A 19 6.24 5.66 2.78
N TYR A 20 5.25 6.41 3.28
CA TYR A 20 3.86 6.23 2.84
C TYR A 20 3.66 6.64 1.38
N GLU A 21 4.47 7.56 0.85
CA GLU A 21 4.47 7.87 -0.57
C GLU A 21 5.05 6.72 -1.40
N GLU A 22 6.14 6.09 -0.95
CA GLU A 22 6.69 4.89 -1.61
C GLU A 22 5.71 3.71 -1.55
N GLU A 23 5.11 3.44 -0.40
CA GLU A 23 4.06 2.42 -0.25
C GLU A 23 2.88 2.72 -1.19
N ARG A 24 2.43 3.97 -1.28
CA ARG A 24 1.35 4.41 -2.18
C ARG A 24 1.66 4.06 -3.64
N LEU A 25 2.89 4.30 -4.11
CA LEU A 25 3.30 3.96 -5.47
C LEU A 25 3.27 2.46 -5.72
N VAL A 26 3.72 1.66 -4.74
CA VAL A 26 3.68 0.19 -4.85
C VAL A 26 2.24 -0.34 -4.83
N TYR A 27 1.36 0.21 -3.99
CA TYR A 27 -0.06 -0.16 -3.97
C TYR A 27 -0.77 0.21 -5.28
N HIS A 28 -0.49 1.38 -5.86
CA HIS A 28 -0.99 1.71 -7.19
C HIS A 28 -0.57 0.66 -8.23
N ARG A 29 0.68 0.21 -8.18
CA ARG A 29 1.15 -0.84 -9.08
C ARG A 29 0.40 -2.15 -8.87
N ILE A 30 0.11 -2.53 -7.62
CA ILE A 30 -0.71 -3.71 -7.33
C ILE A 30 -2.09 -3.56 -7.94
N LEU A 31 -2.75 -2.42 -7.75
CA LEU A 31 -4.08 -2.14 -8.30
C LEU A 31 -4.11 -2.25 -9.83
N GLU A 32 -3.11 -1.72 -10.53
CA GLU A 32 -2.96 -1.90 -11.98
C GLU A 32 -2.86 -3.38 -12.37
N LEU A 33 -2.03 -4.15 -11.67
CA LEU A 33 -1.88 -5.59 -11.90
C LEU A 33 -3.20 -6.33 -11.62
N SER A 34 -3.96 -5.91 -10.62
CA SER A 34 -5.28 -6.48 -10.29
C SER A 34 -6.31 -6.21 -11.37
N ARG A 35 -6.34 -5.00 -11.92
CA ARG A 35 -7.21 -4.67 -13.06
C ARG A 35 -6.85 -5.48 -14.31
N ASN A 36 -5.55 -5.56 -14.61
CA ASN A 36 -5.05 -6.36 -15.74
C ASN A 36 -5.38 -7.85 -15.57
N GLN A 37 -5.31 -8.38 -14.35
CA GLN A 37 -5.74 -9.75 -14.06
C GLN A 37 -7.23 -9.95 -14.37
N GLY A 38 -8.08 -9.02 -13.94
CA GLY A 38 -9.51 -9.06 -14.22
C GLY A 38 -9.85 -8.99 -15.71
N GLU A 39 -9.07 -8.24 -16.50
CA GLU A 39 -9.19 -8.24 -17.96
C GLU A 39 -8.81 -9.59 -18.57
N LEU A 40 -7.68 -10.18 -18.17
CA LEU A 40 -7.27 -11.50 -18.64
C LEU A 40 -8.28 -12.59 -18.31
N LEU A 41 -8.83 -12.57 -17.09
CA LEU A 41 -9.87 -13.51 -16.67
C LEU A 41 -11.11 -13.37 -17.55
N ARG A 42 -11.65 -12.16 -17.72
CA ARG A 42 -12.85 -11.92 -18.55
C ARG A 42 -12.65 -12.30 -20.02
N GLN A 43 -11.43 -12.22 -20.54
CA GLN A 43 -11.09 -12.60 -21.91
C GLN A 43 -10.83 -14.11 -22.08
N GLY A 44 -10.87 -14.90 -21.00
CA GLY A 44 -10.51 -16.33 -21.06
C GLY A 44 -9.06 -16.57 -21.44
N ALA A 45 -8.16 -15.63 -21.07
CA ALA A 45 -6.75 -15.73 -21.43
C ALA A 45 -6.08 -16.95 -20.77
N PRO A 46 -4.98 -17.48 -21.36
CA PRO A 46 -4.27 -18.60 -20.77
C PRO A 46 -3.80 -18.31 -19.33
N LEU A 47 -3.90 -19.31 -18.45
CA LEU A 47 -3.49 -19.20 -17.04
C LEU A 47 -2.03 -18.76 -16.85
N GLY A 48 -1.16 -18.98 -17.84
CA GLY A 48 0.22 -18.46 -17.82
C GLY A 48 0.30 -16.94 -17.77
N GLY A 49 -0.67 -16.22 -18.36
CA GLY A 49 -0.78 -14.77 -18.24
C GLY A 49 -1.13 -14.33 -16.82
N VAL A 50 -2.13 -14.98 -16.22
CA VAL A 50 -2.56 -14.74 -14.84
C VAL A 50 -1.43 -15.03 -13.85
N ARG A 51 -0.72 -16.16 -14.01
CA ARG A 51 0.41 -16.54 -13.15
C ARG A 51 1.51 -15.47 -13.12
N ARG A 52 1.86 -14.89 -14.28
CA ARG A 52 2.86 -13.81 -14.35
C ARG A 52 2.43 -12.56 -13.58
N LEU A 53 1.14 -12.22 -13.60
CA LEU A 53 0.63 -11.09 -12.82
C LEU A 53 0.68 -11.37 -11.32
N LEU A 54 0.36 -12.60 -10.90
CA LEU A 54 0.48 -13.01 -9.49
C LEU A 54 1.93 -12.93 -9.00
N ASP A 55 2.89 -13.38 -9.80
CA ASP A 55 4.32 -13.27 -9.47
C ASP A 55 4.76 -11.80 -9.31
N GLN A 56 4.27 -10.90 -10.18
CA GLN A 56 4.54 -9.46 -10.07
C GLN A 56 3.91 -8.83 -8.83
N LYS A 57 2.65 -9.20 -8.50
CA LYS A 57 1.99 -8.74 -7.27
C LYS A 57 2.75 -9.20 -6.02
N LYS A 58 3.25 -10.44 -6.02
CA LYS A 58 4.08 -10.97 -4.93
C LYS A 58 5.33 -10.12 -4.70
N VAL A 59 6.04 -9.75 -5.77
CA VAL A 59 7.23 -8.86 -5.67
C VAL A 59 6.86 -7.49 -5.10
N CYS A 60 5.68 -6.95 -5.43
CA CYS A 60 5.19 -5.69 -4.88
C CYS A 60 4.94 -5.83 -3.36
N LEU A 61 4.26 -6.89 -2.91
CA LEU A 61 4.01 -7.15 -1.49
C LEU A 61 5.31 -7.36 -0.70
N GLU A 62 6.29 -8.05 -1.26
CA GLU A 62 7.62 -8.19 -0.67
C GLU A 62 8.36 -6.84 -0.56
N THR A 63 8.10 -5.93 -1.50
CA THR A 63 8.67 -4.58 -1.47
C THR A 63 8.02 -3.74 -0.37
N ILE A 64 6.69 -3.76 -0.23
CA ILE A 64 5.99 -3.11 0.90
C ILE A 64 6.54 -3.63 2.22
N ARG A 65 6.65 -4.96 2.38
CA ARG A 65 7.20 -5.56 3.61
C ARG A 65 8.61 -5.05 3.93
N ARG A 66 9.47 -4.88 2.92
CA ARG A 66 10.82 -4.32 3.12
C ARG A 66 10.80 -2.86 3.52
N LEU A 67 9.94 -2.05 2.89
CA LEU A 67 9.74 -0.64 3.24
C LEU A 67 9.29 -0.50 4.70
N GLU A 68 8.31 -1.29 5.12
CA GLU A 68 7.83 -1.29 6.51
C GLU A 68 8.90 -1.67 7.52
N LEU A 69 9.79 -2.61 7.18
CA LEU A 69 10.92 -3.01 8.03
C LEU A 69 11.98 -1.91 8.13
N THR A 70 12.31 -1.24 7.02
CA THR A 70 13.29 -0.15 7.00
C THR A 70 12.88 0.99 7.92
N GLU A 71 11.59 1.33 7.95
CA GLU A 71 11.07 2.46 8.72
C GLU A 71 10.40 2.07 10.04
N ALA A 72 10.55 0.81 10.47
CA ALA A 72 10.00 0.30 11.73
C ALA A 72 10.42 1.16 12.93
N ARG A 73 11.66 1.66 12.93
CA ARG A 73 12.16 2.56 13.98
C ARG A 73 11.47 3.91 13.96
N SER A 74 11.32 4.53 12.80
CA SER A 74 10.62 5.82 12.65
C SER A 74 9.15 5.71 13.08
N LYS A 75 8.48 4.60 12.77
CA LYS A 75 7.12 4.30 13.25
C LYS A 75 7.07 4.23 14.78
N GLN A 76 7.99 3.50 15.41
CA GLN A 76 8.08 3.41 16.88
C GLN A 76 8.38 4.76 17.54
N ASP A 77 9.29 5.55 16.96
CA ASP A 77 9.65 6.86 17.50
C ASP A 77 8.46 7.84 17.40
N TRP A 78 7.67 7.76 16.33
CA TRP A 78 6.38 8.46 16.22
C TRP A 78 5.38 7.98 17.27
N GLU A 79 5.13 6.68 17.41
CA GLU A 79 4.16 6.14 18.37
C GLU A 79 4.43 6.60 19.81
N ARG A 80 5.71 6.64 20.22
CA ARG A 80 6.15 7.11 21.54
C ARG A 80 6.06 8.64 21.67
N GLY A 81 6.32 9.37 20.59
CA GLY A 81 6.46 10.83 20.60
C GLY A 81 5.20 11.61 20.22
N GLN A 82 4.20 10.98 19.61
CA GLN A 82 3.09 11.64 18.92
C GLN A 82 2.29 12.61 19.79
N HIS A 83 2.20 12.41 21.11
CA HIS A 83 1.48 13.35 21.99
C HIS A 83 2.06 14.76 21.96
N HIS A 84 3.36 14.90 21.67
CA HIS A 84 4.09 16.17 21.63
C HIS A 84 4.19 16.76 20.21
N TRP A 85 3.73 16.04 19.19
CA TRP A 85 3.78 16.50 17.80
C TRP A 85 2.77 17.61 17.53
N SER A 86 3.13 18.49 16.61
CA SER A 86 2.25 19.55 16.14
C SER A 86 0.98 18.96 15.51
N ALA A 87 -0.13 19.70 15.61
CA ALA A 87 -1.39 19.32 14.97
C ALA A 87 -1.24 19.21 13.44
N ALA A 88 -0.42 20.08 12.83
CA ALA A 88 -0.14 20.06 11.40
C ALA A 88 0.63 18.79 10.99
N GLY A 89 1.65 18.39 11.76
CA GLY A 89 2.40 17.16 11.52
C GLY A 89 1.51 15.91 11.59
N LYS A 90 0.66 15.83 12.62
CA LYS A 90 -0.35 14.76 12.74
C LYS A 90 -1.30 14.73 11.55
N ALA A 91 -1.85 15.88 11.16
CA ALA A 91 -2.79 15.96 10.04
C ALA A 91 -2.17 15.47 8.73
N ARG A 92 -0.91 15.84 8.45
CA ARG A 92 -0.17 15.37 7.26
C ARG A 92 0.01 13.85 7.27
N LEU A 93 0.42 13.29 8.41
CA LEU A 93 0.62 11.85 8.55
C LEU A 93 -0.70 11.07 8.40
N HIS A 94 -1.77 11.54 9.04
CA HIS A 94 -3.10 10.94 8.90
C HIS A 94 -3.61 11.00 7.46
N ALA A 95 -3.35 12.09 6.74
CA ALA A 95 -3.71 12.19 5.33
C ALA A 95 -2.95 11.18 4.46
N ALA A 96 -1.65 10.98 4.72
CA ALA A 96 -0.85 9.99 4.00
C ALA A 96 -1.36 8.56 4.28
N LEU A 97 -1.58 8.21 5.56
CA LEU A 97 -2.15 6.94 5.98
C LEU A 97 -3.51 6.67 5.35
N ARG A 98 -4.40 7.67 5.32
CA ARG A 98 -5.72 7.54 4.70
C ARG A 98 -5.61 7.20 3.21
N ARG A 99 -4.74 7.87 2.46
CA ARG A 99 -4.54 7.59 1.03
C ARG A 99 -4.05 6.17 0.78
N VAL A 100 -3.14 5.67 1.62
CA VAL A 100 -2.69 4.27 1.55
C VAL A 100 -3.85 3.32 1.87
N GLY A 101 -4.63 3.61 2.92
CA GLY A 101 -5.82 2.83 3.28
C GLY A 101 -6.87 2.76 2.18
N GLU A 102 -7.19 3.90 1.54
CA GLU A 102 -8.10 3.97 0.40
C GLU A 102 -7.64 3.07 -0.76
N LEU A 103 -6.33 3.04 -1.06
CA LEU A 103 -5.78 2.16 -2.09
C LEU A 103 -5.87 0.67 -1.72
N ILE A 104 -5.69 0.34 -0.45
CA ILE A 104 -5.83 -1.05 0.00
C ILE A 104 -7.28 -1.51 -0.22
N GLU A 105 -8.27 -0.68 0.15
CA GLU A 105 -9.68 -1.01 -0.08
C GLU A 105 -10.01 -1.15 -1.57
N ASP A 106 -9.51 -0.24 -2.42
CA ASP A 106 -9.67 -0.33 -3.88
C ASP A 106 -9.10 -1.64 -4.45
N ILE A 107 -7.95 -2.09 -3.92
CA ILE A 107 -7.33 -3.37 -4.32
C ILE A 107 -8.20 -4.54 -3.87
N LEU A 108 -8.66 -4.55 -2.61
CA LEU A 108 -9.49 -5.63 -2.08
C LEU A 108 -10.78 -5.79 -2.89
N GLN A 109 -11.45 -4.68 -3.19
CA GLN A 109 -12.64 -4.68 -4.04
C GLN A 109 -12.34 -5.20 -5.45
N CYS A 110 -11.19 -4.83 -6.03
CA CYS A 110 -10.76 -5.33 -7.33
C CYS A 110 -10.49 -6.84 -7.30
N GLU A 111 -9.84 -7.37 -6.26
CA GLU A 111 -9.58 -8.80 -6.13
C GLU A 111 -10.88 -9.59 -5.92
N GLU A 112 -11.80 -9.09 -5.09
CA GLU A 112 -13.11 -9.72 -4.90
C GLU A 112 -13.87 -9.82 -6.24
N SER A 113 -13.84 -8.75 -7.05
CA SER A 113 -14.43 -8.78 -8.39
C SER A 113 -13.74 -9.80 -9.31
N ASN A 114 -12.42 -9.95 -9.22
CA ASN A 114 -11.68 -10.93 -10.02
C ASN A 114 -12.03 -12.37 -9.62
N ASP A 115 -12.13 -12.63 -8.32
CA ASP A 115 -12.48 -13.94 -7.79
C ASP A 115 -13.89 -14.36 -8.21
N MET A 116 -14.85 -13.41 -8.20
CA MET A 116 -16.20 -13.67 -8.67
C MET A 116 -16.26 -14.05 -10.16
N VAL A 117 -15.43 -13.41 -11.00
CA VAL A 117 -15.32 -13.79 -12.43
C VAL A 117 -14.76 -15.20 -12.56
N LEU A 118 -13.69 -15.52 -11.83
CA LEU A 118 -13.05 -16.84 -11.88
C LEU A 118 -14.01 -17.94 -11.41
N ILE A 119 -14.75 -17.72 -10.32
CA ILE A 119 -15.75 -18.66 -9.79
C ILE A 119 -16.90 -18.85 -10.79
N GLY A 120 -17.36 -17.77 -11.44
CA GLY A 120 -18.39 -17.83 -12.46
C GLY A 120 -17.98 -18.74 -13.62
N GLN A 121 -16.77 -18.53 -14.16
CA GLN A 121 -16.22 -19.36 -15.24
C GLN A 121 -16.08 -20.82 -14.82
N ALA A 122 -15.61 -21.10 -13.60
CA ALA A 122 -15.44 -22.46 -13.11
C ALA A 122 -16.75 -23.25 -12.95
N ARG A 123 -17.90 -22.58 -12.84
CA ARG A 123 -19.23 -23.23 -12.75
C ARG A 123 -19.86 -23.53 -14.11
N GLU A 124 -19.34 -22.93 -15.17
CA GLU A 124 -19.81 -23.14 -16.55
C GLU A 124 -19.12 -24.32 -17.24
N PHE A 125 -18.07 -24.89 -16.61
CA PHE A 125 -17.40 -26.13 -16.99
C PHE A 125 -17.93 -27.32 -16.20
#